data_AF-A0A9W3KDQ7-F1
#
_entry.id   AF-A0A9W3KDQ7-F1
#
_cell.length_a   1.000
_cell.length_b   1.000
_cell.length_c   1.000
_cell.angle_alpha   90.00
_cell.angle_beta   90.00
_cell.angle_gamma   90.00
#
_symmetry.space_group_name_H-M   'P 1'
#
loop_
_entity.id
_entity.type
_entity.pdbx_description
1 polymer ?
#
loop_
_entity_poly.entity_id
_entity_poly.type
_entity_poly.pdbx_seq_one_letter_code
_entity_poly.pdbx_strand_id
1 'polypeptide(L)' 'MKLHGQTQAEGFYKKLGYETSSDIFMEDGIPHILMTKMLS' A
#
# COMPACT_ATOMS: atom_id res chain seq x y z
N MET A 1 2.72 -10.92 -2.90
CA MET A 1 2.95 -10.38 -1.54
C MET A 1 1.94 -9.27 -1.23
N LYS A 2 1.50 -9.14 0.03
CA LYS A 2 0.59 -8.08 0.49
C LYS A 2 1.29 -7.18 1.52
N LEU A 3 0.95 -5.88 1.53
CA LEU A 3 1.50 -4.85 2.40
C LEU A 3 0.39 -3.90 2.82
N HIS A 4 0.34 -3.54 4.10
CA HIS A 4 -0.47 -2.41 4.58
C HIS A 4 0.46 -1.19 4.60
N GLY A 5 0.29 -0.29 3.65
CA GLY A 5 1.14 0.89 3.50
C GLY A 5 0.40 2.15 3.96
N GLN A 6 1.08 3.02 4.70
CA GLN A 6 0.59 4.39 4.89
C GLN A 6 0.44 5.08 3.54
N THR A 7 -0.61 5.87 3.36
CA THR A 7 -0.88 6.54 2.07
C THR A 7 0.28 7.42 1.59
N GLN A 8 1.01 8.05 2.52
CA GLN A 8 2.20 8.86 2.21
C GLN A 8 3.32 8.04 1.54
N ALA A 9 3.42 6.74 1.81
CA ALA A 9 4.46 5.87 1.27
C ALA A 9 4.07 5.21 -0.08
N GLU A 10 2.85 5.41 -0.57
CA GLU A 10 2.35 4.77 -1.79
C GLU A 10 3.28 4.96 -2.99
N GLY A 11 3.76 6.19 -3.22
CA GLY A 11 4.66 6.51 -4.33
C GLY A 11 6.01 5.79 -4.26
N PHE A 12 6.51 5.51 -3.05
CA PHE A 12 7.72 4.71 -2.86
C PHE A 12 7.47 3.25 -3.25
N TYR A 13 6.37 2.64 -2.79
CA TYR A 13 6.06 1.25 -3.09
C TYR A 13 5.64 1.02 -4.54
N LYS A 14 4.99 1.99 -5.19
CA LYS A 14 4.74 1.95 -6.64
C LYS A 14 6.04 1.82 -7.44
N LYS A 15 7.11 2.52 -7.06
CA LYS A 15 8.44 2.39 -7.70
C LYS A 15 9.07 1.01 -7.49
N LEU A 16 8.68 0.30 -6.43
CA LEU A 16 9.13 -1.07 -6.15
C LEU A 16 8.25 -2.14 -6.82
N GLY A 17 7.27 -1.74 -7.63
CA GLY A 17 6.37 -2.64 -8.36
C GLY A 17 5.19 -3.15 -7.53
N TYR A 18 4.78 -2.42 -6.49
CA TYR A 18 3.51 -2.67 -5.81
C TYR A 18 2.40 -1.85 -6.44
N GLU A 19 1.19 -2.38 -6.35
CA GLU A 19 -0.04 -1.72 -6.80
C GLU A 19 -1.03 -1.61 -5.65
N THR A 20 -1.79 -0.52 -5.62
CA THR A 20 -2.84 -0.27 -4.64
C THR A 20 -4.04 -1.18 -4.94
N SER A 21 -4.51 -1.91 -3.93
CA SER A 21 -5.54 -2.94 -4.04
C SER A 21 -6.75 -2.67 -3.14
N SER A 22 -6.82 -1.52 -2.48
CA SER A 22 -7.96 -1.10 -1.66
C SER A 22 -8.17 0.40 -1.71
N ASP A 23 -9.34 0.83 -1.24
CA ASP A 23 -9.56 2.20 -0.81
C ASP A 23 -8.73 2.54 0.45
N ILE A 24 -8.71 3.82 0.82
CA ILE A 24 -8.08 4.30 2.05
C ILE A 24 -8.88 3.83 3.27
N PHE A 25 -8.20 3.32 4.28
CA PHE A 25 -8.77 2.99 5.58
C PHE A 25 -7.92 3.57 6.72
N MET A 26 -8.52 3.75 7.90
CA MET A 26 -7.81 4.28 9.06
C MET A 26 -7.29 3.12 9.93
N GLU A 27 -6.00 3.16 10.27
CA GLU A 27 -5.34 2.22 11.18
C GLU A 27 -4.44 3.05 12.12
N ASP A 28 -4.61 2.86 13.44
CA ASP A 28 -3.95 3.66 14.50
C ASP A 28 -4.06 5.19 14.32
N GLY A 29 -5.17 5.65 13.74
CA GLY A 29 -5.42 7.08 13.50
C GLY A 29 -4.69 7.65 12.27
N ILE A 30 -4.07 6.80 11.45
CA ILE A 30 -3.32 7.18 10.25
C ILE A 30 -3.97 6.53 9.01
N PRO A 31 -4.06 7.26 7.87
CA PRO A 31 -4.59 6.69 6.63
C PRO A 31 -3.64 5.66 6.00
N HIS A 32 -4.18 4.49 5.69
CA HIS A 32 -3.51 3.33 5.11
C HIS A 32 -4.23 2.85 3.84
N ILE A 33 -3.52 2.07 3.04
CA ILE A 33 -3.99 1.33 1.86
C ILE A 33 -3.39 -0.07 1.85
N LEU A 34 -4.11 -1.03 1.25
CA LEU A 34 -3.56 -2.33 0.92
C LEU A 34 -2.81 -2.23 -0.40
N MET A 35 -1.59 -2.75 -0.43
CA MET A 35 -0.77 -2.83 -1.63
C MET A 35 -0.37 -4.28 -1.90
N THR A 36 -0.30 -4.66 -3.17
CA THR A 36 0.09 -5.99 -3.61
C THR A 36 1.21 -5.95 -4.63
N LYS A 37 2.13 -6.90 -4.57
CA LYS A 37 3.17 -7.12 -5.58
C LYS A 37 3.13 -8.57 -6.05
N MET A 38 3.13 -8.76 -7.37
CA MET A 38 3.27 -10.09 -7.95
C MET A 38 4.69 -10.60 -7.68
N LEU A 39 4.80 -11.82 -7.15
CA LEU A 39 6.07 -12.51 -7.02
C LEU A 39 6.11 -13.54 -8.14
N SER A 40 7.08 -13.40 -9.04
CA SER A 40 7.43 -14.37 -10.06
C SER A 40 8.40 -15.40 -9.50
#